data_AF-A0A3D0NU27-F1
#
_entry.id   AF-A0A3D0NU27-F1
#
_cell.length_a   1.000
_cell.length_b   1.000
_cell.length_c   1.000
_cell.angle_alpha   90.00
_cell.angle_beta   90.00
_cell.angle_gamma   90.00
#
_symmetry.space_group_name_H-M   'P 1'
#
loop_
_entity.id
_entity.type
_entity.pdbx_description
1 polymer ?
#
loop_
_entity_poly.entity_id
_entity_poly.type
_entity_poly.pdbx_seq_one_letter_code
_entity_poly.pdbx_strand_id
1 'polypeptide(L)'
;MEKKYNVGIIGATGMVGQRFATLLENHPWFNVKVLAASARSAGKTYKEAAGNRWAMTTPMPKAMEDMVIMDAAEVEKIASQVDFVFCAVDMKKEDIRALEEAYAKAECPVVSNNSAHRFTPDVPMVIPEINDGHLAIIEDQRKRLGTKRGFVAVKSNCSLQSYVPAIHPLMKYGVKRVLACTYQAISGAGKTFERWPEMV
;
A
#
# COMPACT_ATOMS: atom_id res chain seq x y z
N MET A 1 0.80 -9.63 -25.89
CA MET A 1 0.20 -9.35 -24.57
C MET A 1 1.25 -8.67 -23.74
N GLU A 2 0.94 -7.53 -23.12
CA GLU A 2 1.85 -6.86 -22.20
C GLU A 2 2.20 -7.81 -21.02
N LYS A 3 3.44 -7.74 -20.54
CA LYS A 3 3.91 -8.55 -19.41
C LYS A 3 3.09 -8.20 -18.16
N LYS A 4 2.50 -9.21 -17.52
CA LYS A 4 1.85 -9.06 -16.21
C LYS A 4 2.82 -9.41 -15.08
N TYR A 5 2.86 -8.58 -14.04
CA TYR A 5 3.60 -8.81 -12.81
C TYR A 5 2.72 -9.50 -11.78
N ASN A 6 3.27 -10.50 -11.09
CA ASN A 6 2.63 -11.13 -9.95
C ASN A 6 2.81 -10.23 -8.73
N VAL A 7 1.71 -9.82 -8.10
CA VAL A 7 1.76 -8.90 -6.96
C VAL A 7 1.12 -9.52 -5.72
N GLY A 8 1.63 -9.14 -4.55
CA GLY A 8 1.02 -9.46 -3.26
C GLY A 8 0.32 -8.25 -2.64
N ILE A 9 -0.74 -8.49 -1.87
CA ILE A 9 -1.39 -7.47 -1.03
C ILE A 9 -1.16 -7.85 0.43
N ILE A 10 -0.34 -7.08 1.14
CA ILE A 10 -0.09 -7.23 2.58
C ILE A 10 -1.05 -6.33 3.35
N GLY A 11 -1.79 -6.90 4.31
CA GLY A 11 -2.91 -6.23 4.96
C GLY A 11 -4.22 -6.34 4.18
N ALA A 12 -4.39 -7.41 3.38
CA ALA A 12 -5.48 -7.59 2.43
C ALA A 12 -6.90 -7.51 3.04
N THR A 13 -7.06 -7.83 4.32
CA THR A 13 -8.37 -7.84 5.00
C THR A 13 -8.79 -6.47 5.53
N GLY A 14 -7.85 -5.52 5.68
CA GLY A 14 -8.13 -4.14 6.09
C GLY A 14 -8.77 -3.33 4.97
N MET A 15 -9.39 -2.19 5.30
CA MET A 15 -10.14 -1.38 4.32
C MET A 15 -9.29 -0.95 3.10
N VAL A 16 -8.02 -0.59 3.32
CA VAL A 16 -7.09 -0.25 2.23
C VAL A 16 -6.72 -1.49 1.40
N GLY A 17 -6.51 -2.64 2.04
CA GLY A 17 -6.27 -3.92 1.35
C GLY A 17 -7.46 -4.36 0.50
N GLN A 18 -8.68 -4.21 0.99
CA GLN A 18 -9.91 -4.44 0.22
C GLN A 18 -9.99 -3.51 -0.99
N ARG A 19 -9.61 -2.24 -0.83
CA ARG A 19 -9.54 -1.29 -1.95
C ARG A 19 -8.49 -1.73 -2.98
N PHE A 20 -7.32 -2.19 -2.56
CA PHE A 20 -6.34 -2.78 -3.47
C PHE A 20 -6.91 -3.98 -4.23
N ALA A 21 -7.59 -4.90 -3.55
CA ALA A 21 -8.21 -6.06 -4.20
C ALA A 21 -9.19 -5.62 -5.30
N THR A 22 -10.04 -4.61 -5.04
CA THR A 22 -10.98 -4.09 -6.05
C THR A 22 -10.29 -3.35 -7.21
N LEU A 23 -9.23 -2.59 -6.96
CA LEU A 23 -8.53 -1.82 -8.00
C LEU A 23 -7.63 -2.70 -8.87
N LEU A 24 -7.14 -3.80 -8.31
CA LEU A 24 -6.26 -4.74 -9.00
C LEU A 24 -7.04 -5.86 -9.70
N GLU A 25 -8.36 -5.95 -9.50
CA GLU A 25 -9.21 -6.86 -10.25
C GLU A 25 -9.13 -6.53 -11.75
N ASN A 26 -8.73 -7.52 -12.56
CA ASN A 26 -8.57 -7.40 -14.01
C ASN A 26 -7.57 -6.32 -14.47
N HIS A 27 -6.60 -5.93 -13.63
CA HIS A 27 -5.60 -4.93 -13.99
C HIS A 27 -4.77 -5.36 -15.22
N PRO A 28 -4.46 -4.45 -16.16
CA PRO A 28 -3.71 -4.79 -17.38
C PRO A 28 -2.30 -5.30 -17.08
N TRP A 29 -1.66 -4.79 -16.03
CA TRP A 29 -0.27 -5.11 -15.68
C TRP A 29 -0.09 -5.99 -14.46
N PHE A 30 -1.13 -6.18 -13.64
CA PHE A 30 -0.97 -6.83 -12.33
C PHE A 30 -1.88 -8.04 -12.21
N ASN A 31 -1.29 -9.12 -11.72
CA ASN A 31 -1.97 -10.34 -11.33
C ASN A 31 -1.81 -10.52 -9.82
N VAL A 32 -2.90 -10.38 -9.06
CA VAL A 32 -2.85 -10.58 -7.60
C VAL A 32 -2.64 -12.07 -7.33
N LYS A 33 -1.43 -12.41 -6.91
CA LYS A 33 -0.99 -13.79 -6.70
C LYS A 33 -1.05 -14.20 -5.23
N VAL A 34 -0.85 -13.24 -4.33
CA VAL A 34 -0.81 -13.48 -2.88
C VAL A 34 -1.67 -12.46 -2.15
N LEU A 35 -2.43 -12.94 -1.16
CA LEU A 35 -3.08 -12.11 -0.15
C LEU A 35 -2.48 -12.48 1.20
N ALA A 36 -2.01 -11.49 1.95
CA ALA A 36 -1.47 -11.70 3.29
C ALA A 36 -2.11 -10.74 4.29
N ALA A 37 -2.27 -11.20 5.52
CA ALA A 37 -2.80 -10.40 6.63
C ALA A 37 -2.17 -10.86 7.95
N SER A 38 -2.83 -10.61 9.08
CA SER A 38 -2.32 -11.08 10.38
C SER A 38 -2.40 -12.60 10.51
N ALA A 39 -1.61 -13.15 11.45
CA ALA A 39 -1.64 -14.56 11.84
C ALA A 39 -3.07 -15.10 12.13
N ARG A 40 -3.99 -14.26 12.64
CA ARG A 40 -5.39 -14.63 12.89
C ARG A 40 -6.19 -14.93 11.62
N SER A 41 -5.82 -14.28 10.52
CA SER A 41 -6.45 -14.45 9.21
C SER A 41 -5.75 -15.50 8.36
N ALA A 42 -4.49 -15.81 8.64
CA ALA A 42 -3.73 -16.83 7.92
C ALA A 42 -4.44 -18.19 7.95
N GLY A 43 -4.40 -18.90 6.83
CA GLY A 43 -5.03 -20.21 6.64
C GLY A 43 -6.52 -20.18 6.30
N LYS A 44 -7.19 -19.03 6.42
CA LYS A 44 -8.59 -18.84 5.98
C LYS A 44 -8.63 -18.41 4.52
N THR A 45 -9.75 -18.66 3.84
CA THR A 45 -10.00 -18.04 2.54
C THR A 45 -10.20 -16.53 2.71
N TYR A 46 -9.99 -15.76 1.64
CA TYR A 46 -10.20 -14.33 1.67
C TYR A 46 -11.64 -13.97 2.04
N LYS A 47 -12.60 -14.73 1.51
CA LYS A 47 -14.03 -14.63 1.82
C LYS A 47 -14.32 -14.83 3.30
N GLU A 48 -13.75 -15.87 3.92
CA GLU A 48 -13.94 -16.14 5.36
C GLU A 48 -13.35 -15.04 6.25
N ALA A 49 -12.19 -14.51 5.88
CA ALA A 49 -11.47 -13.56 6.71
C ALA A 49 -11.97 -12.11 6.55
N ALA A 50 -12.36 -11.70 5.34
CA ALA A 50 -12.75 -10.33 5.02
C ALA A 50 -14.26 -10.16 4.78
N GLY A 51 -15.00 -11.21 4.42
CA GLY A 51 -16.39 -11.12 3.93
C GLY A 51 -17.34 -10.38 4.87
N ASN A 52 -17.37 -10.76 6.16
CA ASN A 52 -18.22 -10.09 7.17
C ASN A 52 -17.79 -8.64 7.48
N ARG A 53 -16.63 -8.21 6.98
CA ARG A 53 -16.05 -6.88 7.21
C ARG A 53 -15.79 -6.14 5.91
N TRP A 54 -16.37 -6.62 4.82
CA TRP A 54 -16.20 -6.03 3.49
C TRP A 54 -16.84 -4.65 3.47
N ALA A 55 -16.03 -3.63 3.22
CA ALA A 55 -16.44 -2.23 3.30
C ALA A 55 -16.52 -1.55 1.93
N MET A 56 -16.27 -2.28 0.83
CA MET A 56 -16.37 -1.75 -0.52
C MET A 56 -17.81 -1.86 -1.02
N THR A 57 -18.24 -0.88 -1.82
CA THR A 57 -19.55 -0.90 -2.49
C THR A 57 -19.61 -1.91 -3.63
N THR A 58 -18.46 -2.27 -4.20
CA THR A 58 -18.32 -3.34 -5.19
C THR A 58 -18.18 -4.69 -4.49
N PRO A 59 -18.68 -5.79 -5.07
CA PRO A 59 -18.47 -7.14 -4.54
C PRO A 59 -16.98 -7.48 -4.38
N MET A 60 -16.68 -8.47 -3.53
CA MET A 60 -15.35 -9.06 -3.46
C MET A 60 -14.97 -9.64 -4.84
N PRO A 61 -13.74 -9.42 -5.34
CA PRO A 61 -13.31 -9.99 -6.60
C PRO A 61 -13.39 -11.52 -6.58
N LYS A 62 -14.14 -12.11 -7.52
CA LYS A 62 -14.36 -13.57 -7.56
C LYS A 62 -13.06 -14.36 -7.64
N ALA A 63 -12.09 -13.86 -8.40
CA ALA A 63 -10.78 -14.47 -8.55
C ALA A 63 -9.97 -14.54 -7.23
N MET A 64 -10.38 -13.79 -6.21
CA MET A 64 -9.69 -13.68 -4.94
C MET A 64 -10.44 -14.31 -3.76
N GLU A 65 -11.74 -14.59 -3.88
CA GLU A 65 -12.60 -15.09 -2.79
C GLU A 65 -12.00 -16.32 -2.08
N ASP A 66 -11.57 -17.30 -2.87
CA ASP A 66 -11.10 -18.60 -2.38
C ASP A 66 -9.58 -18.65 -2.18
N MET A 67 -8.87 -17.53 -2.39
CA MET A 67 -7.44 -17.47 -2.10
C MET A 67 -7.20 -17.63 -0.60
N VAL A 68 -6.32 -18.56 -0.23
CA VAL A 68 -5.91 -18.77 1.16
C VAL A 68 -4.98 -17.63 1.58
N ILE A 69 -5.35 -16.93 2.65
CA ILE A 69 -4.56 -15.84 3.20
C ILE A 69 -3.28 -16.40 3.84
N MET A 70 -2.16 -15.78 3.51
CA MET A 70 -0.87 -16.02 4.15
C MET A 70 -0.66 -15.11 5.37
N ASP A 71 0.21 -15.53 6.29
CA ASP A 71 0.67 -14.64 7.35
C ASP A 71 1.65 -13.63 6.75
N ALA A 72 1.41 -12.33 6.96
CA ALA A 72 2.27 -11.25 6.50
C ALA A 72 3.72 -11.39 7.00
N ALA A 73 3.95 -12.10 8.11
CA ALA A 73 5.28 -12.40 8.63
C ALA A 73 6.03 -13.51 7.85
N GLU A 74 5.38 -14.27 6.96
CA GLU A 74 6.02 -15.27 6.08
C GLU A 74 6.77 -14.61 4.90
N VAL A 75 7.66 -13.66 5.19
CA VAL A 75 8.29 -12.76 4.22
C VAL A 75 8.94 -13.51 3.05
N GLU A 76 9.85 -14.45 3.32
CA GLU A 76 10.59 -15.18 2.27
C GLU A 76 9.66 -15.99 1.37
N LYS A 77 8.66 -16.65 1.97
CA LYS A 77 7.68 -17.46 1.26
C LYS A 77 6.80 -16.60 0.37
N ILE A 78 6.41 -15.41 0.81
CA ILE A 78 5.63 -14.46 0.02
C ILE A 78 6.51 -13.86 -1.09
N ALA A 79 7.71 -13.38 -0.75
CA ALA A 79 8.65 -12.76 -1.67
C ALA A 79 9.01 -13.70 -2.84
N SER A 80 9.14 -15.01 -2.60
CA SER A 80 9.41 -16.00 -3.64
C SER A 80 8.31 -16.18 -4.69
N GLN A 81 7.09 -15.68 -4.42
CA GLN A 81 5.92 -15.87 -5.28
C GLN A 81 5.52 -14.62 -6.06
N VAL A 82 6.14 -13.46 -5.76
CA VAL A 82 5.71 -12.16 -6.28
C VAL A 82 6.87 -11.35 -6.83
N ASP A 83 6.56 -10.50 -7.80
CA ASP A 83 7.49 -9.52 -8.32
C ASP A 83 7.65 -8.34 -7.36
N PHE A 84 6.58 -7.96 -6.65
CA PHE A 84 6.56 -6.96 -5.59
C PHE A 84 5.26 -7.02 -4.78
N VAL A 85 5.18 -6.26 -3.68
CA VAL A 85 3.98 -6.19 -2.83
C VAL A 85 3.45 -4.77 -2.68
N PHE A 86 2.14 -4.66 -2.56
CA PHE A 86 1.46 -3.50 -1.99
C PHE A 86 1.26 -3.73 -0.49
N CYS A 87 1.70 -2.78 0.35
CA CYS A 87 1.61 -2.91 1.80
C CYS A 87 0.61 -1.91 2.40
N ALA A 88 -0.32 -2.40 3.20
CA ALA A 88 -1.30 -1.59 3.91
C ALA A 88 -1.71 -2.26 5.25
N VAL A 89 -0.78 -2.32 6.19
CA VAL A 89 -1.00 -2.94 7.51
C VAL A 89 -1.39 -1.94 8.58
N ASP A 90 -2.00 -2.38 9.67
CA ASP A 90 -2.29 -1.55 10.84
C ASP A 90 -1.52 -2.09 12.06
N MET A 91 -0.36 -1.49 12.30
CA MET A 91 0.63 -1.91 13.31
C MET A 91 1.38 -0.66 13.82
N LYS A 92 2.20 -0.80 14.86
CA LYS A 92 3.08 0.30 15.31
C LYS A 92 4.06 0.66 14.20
N LYS A 93 4.47 1.93 14.12
CA LYS A 93 5.34 2.42 13.04
C LYS A 93 6.66 1.67 12.96
N GLU A 94 7.20 1.28 14.10
CA GLU A 94 8.45 0.53 14.23
C GLU A 94 8.31 -0.87 13.62
N ASP A 95 7.19 -1.55 13.90
CA ASP A 95 6.90 -2.88 13.36
C ASP A 95 6.63 -2.84 11.85
N ILE A 96 5.96 -1.78 11.37
CA ILE A 96 5.75 -1.56 9.93
C ILE A 96 7.10 -1.40 9.22
N ARG A 97 8.01 -0.59 9.78
CA ARG A 97 9.33 -0.40 9.19
C ARG A 97 10.12 -1.70 9.14
N ALA A 98 10.08 -2.46 10.24
CA ALA A 98 10.75 -3.75 10.30
C ALA A 98 10.20 -4.74 9.25
N LEU A 99 8.87 -4.81 9.12
CA LEU A 99 8.22 -5.67 8.13
C LEU A 99 8.57 -5.27 6.69
N GLU A 100 8.42 -3.99 6.34
CA GLU A 100 8.66 -3.51 4.98
C GLU A 100 10.14 -3.61 4.59
N GLU A 101 11.07 -3.31 5.50
CA GLU A 101 12.50 -3.55 5.24
C GLU A 101 12.83 -5.05 5.14
N ALA A 102 12.14 -5.93 5.86
CA ALA A 102 12.34 -7.38 5.72
C ALA A 102 11.94 -7.86 4.32
N TYR A 103 10.80 -7.41 3.78
CA TYR A 103 10.43 -7.69 2.39
C TYR A 103 11.46 -7.15 1.39
N ALA A 104 11.91 -5.90 1.58
CA ALA A 104 12.93 -5.33 0.73
C ALA A 104 14.24 -6.15 0.77
N LYS A 105 14.68 -6.57 1.96
CA LYS A 105 15.87 -7.43 2.13
C LYS A 105 15.72 -8.82 1.52
N ALA A 106 14.49 -9.35 1.44
CA ALA A 106 14.15 -10.55 0.68
C ALA A 106 14.01 -10.30 -0.84
N GLU A 107 14.64 -9.24 -1.37
CA GLU A 107 14.60 -8.84 -2.78
C GLU A 107 13.20 -8.56 -3.36
N CYS A 108 12.23 -8.29 -2.48
CA CYS A 108 10.86 -7.95 -2.84
C CYS A 108 10.62 -6.44 -2.70
N PRO A 109 10.44 -5.70 -3.80
CA PRO A 109 9.99 -4.31 -3.72
C PRO A 109 8.67 -4.17 -2.96
N VAL A 110 8.56 -3.09 -2.20
CA VAL A 110 7.40 -2.75 -1.37
C VAL A 110 6.87 -1.39 -1.78
N VAL A 111 5.63 -1.35 -2.26
CA VAL A 111 4.87 -0.12 -2.50
C VAL A 111 3.90 0.07 -1.34
N SER A 112 4.26 0.95 -0.41
CA SER A 112 3.58 1.08 0.87
C SER A 112 2.58 2.23 0.92
N ASN A 113 1.39 1.92 1.44
CA ASN A 113 0.38 2.89 1.82
C ASN A 113 0.55 3.40 3.26
N ASN A 114 1.46 2.80 4.01
CA ASN A 114 1.73 3.16 5.40
C ASN A 114 2.52 4.48 5.51
N SER A 115 2.41 5.12 6.68
CA SER A 115 3.10 6.39 6.94
C SER A 115 4.49 6.24 7.54
N ALA A 116 4.87 5.01 7.92
CA ALA A 116 6.01 4.74 8.78
C ALA A 116 7.34 5.20 8.17
N HIS A 117 7.51 5.01 6.86
CA HIS A 117 8.74 5.37 6.16
C HIS A 117 8.77 6.76 5.50
N ARG A 118 7.70 7.57 5.58
CA ARG A 118 7.61 8.87 4.87
C ARG A 118 8.73 9.88 5.15
N PHE A 119 9.43 9.72 6.27
CA PHE A 119 10.55 10.58 6.67
C PHE A 119 11.88 9.82 6.75
N THR A 120 11.95 8.62 6.19
CA THR A 120 13.22 7.89 6.07
C THR A 120 14.02 8.52 4.95
N PRO A 121 15.28 8.96 5.18
CA PRO A 121 16.02 9.78 4.22
C PRO A 121 16.14 9.18 2.81
N ASP A 122 16.21 7.85 2.70
CA ASP A 122 16.40 7.12 1.45
C ASP A 122 15.13 6.41 0.95
N VAL A 123 13.97 6.66 1.55
CA VAL A 123 12.69 6.12 1.07
C VAL A 123 11.94 7.19 0.30
N PRO A 124 11.68 7.00 -1.02
CA PRO A 124 10.96 8.00 -1.79
C PRO A 124 9.49 8.02 -1.38
N MET A 125 9.00 9.21 -1.06
CA MET A 125 7.56 9.51 -0.96
C MET A 125 7.08 10.09 -2.29
N VAL A 126 6.26 9.33 -3.01
CA VAL A 126 5.94 9.61 -4.42
C VAL A 126 4.46 9.97 -4.59
N ILE A 127 4.23 11.03 -5.36
CA ILE A 127 3.01 11.35 -6.09
C ILE A 127 3.38 11.21 -7.58
N PRO A 128 2.94 10.14 -8.27
CA PRO A 128 3.47 9.77 -9.58
C PRO A 128 3.48 10.90 -10.61
N GLU A 129 2.48 11.77 -10.59
CA GLU A 129 2.30 12.86 -11.53
C GLU A 129 3.20 14.10 -11.25
N ILE A 130 3.97 14.08 -10.15
CA ILE A 130 4.66 15.28 -9.64
C ILE A 130 6.15 15.05 -9.43
N ASN A 131 6.53 13.95 -8.78
CA ASN A 131 7.89 13.77 -8.28
C ASN A 131 8.42 12.34 -8.47
N ASP A 132 8.14 11.76 -9.63
CA ASP A 132 8.72 10.49 -10.07
C ASP A 132 10.27 10.49 -10.05
N GLY A 133 10.91 11.63 -10.33
CA GLY A 133 12.36 11.80 -10.23
C GLY A 133 12.95 11.47 -8.85
N HIS A 134 12.14 11.51 -7.77
CA HIS A 134 12.58 11.08 -6.44
C HIS A 134 12.92 9.59 -6.37
N LEU A 135 12.44 8.77 -7.32
CA LEU A 135 12.75 7.34 -7.39
C LEU A 135 14.25 7.06 -7.57
N ALA A 136 15.05 8.03 -8.03
CA ALA A 136 16.50 7.89 -8.15
C ALA A 136 17.18 7.51 -6.82
N ILE A 137 16.61 7.93 -5.67
CA ILE A 137 17.15 7.62 -4.34
C ILE A 137 17.10 6.13 -3.96
N ILE A 138 16.32 5.33 -4.71
CA ILE A 138 16.23 3.88 -4.50
C ILE A 138 17.60 3.20 -4.65
N GLU A 139 18.49 3.73 -5.47
CA GLU A 139 19.85 3.18 -5.60
C GLU A 139 20.63 3.26 -4.28
N ASP A 140 20.55 4.37 -3.56
CA ASP A 140 21.22 4.53 -2.27
C ASP A 140 20.53 3.70 -1.18
N GLN A 141 19.21 3.59 -1.24
CA GLN A 141 18.47 2.69 -0.36
C GLN A 141 18.91 1.24 -0.52
N ARG A 142 19.03 0.76 -1.77
CA ARG A 142 19.50 -0.59 -2.08
C ARG A 142 20.92 -0.84 -1.55
N LYS A 143 21.83 0.14 -1.68
CA LYS A 143 23.17 0.06 -1.08
C LYS A 143 23.11 -0.10 0.43
N ARG A 144 22.26 0.70 1.13
CA ARG A 144 22.08 0.57 2.59
C ARG A 144 21.48 -0.78 2.98
N LEU A 145 20.48 -1.25 2.23
CA LEU A 145 19.78 -2.50 2.52
C LEU A 145 20.57 -3.74 2.11
N GLY A 146 21.59 -3.61 1.26
CA GLY A 146 22.35 -4.72 0.71
C GLY A 146 21.60 -5.50 -0.38
N THR A 147 20.69 -4.84 -1.09
CA THR A 147 19.76 -5.49 -2.04
C THR A 147 20.06 -5.13 -3.50
N LYS A 148 19.63 -5.98 -4.43
CA LYS A 148 19.76 -5.74 -5.88
C LYS A 148 18.48 -5.20 -6.50
N ARG A 149 17.34 -5.77 -6.09
CA ARG A 149 15.99 -5.46 -6.59
C ARG A 149 15.13 -4.85 -5.50
N GLY A 150 15.18 -5.39 -4.29
CA GLY A 150 14.26 -4.98 -3.22
C GLY A 150 14.46 -3.54 -2.75
N PHE A 151 13.35 -2.85 -2.50
CA PHE A 151 13.29 -1.48 -1.99
C PHE A 151 11.93 -1.22 -1.33
N VAL A 152 11.82 -0.13 -0.58
CA VAL A 152 10.56 0.43 -0.08
C VAL A 152 10.33 1.79 -0.74
N ALA A 153 9.13 2.00 -1.27
CA ALA A 153 8.62 3.29 -1.72
C ALA A 153 7.26 3.53 -1.06
N VAL A 154 6.99 4.77 -0.64
CA VAL A 154 5.74 5.11 0.06
C VAL A 154 4.93 6.10 -0.75
N LYS A 155 3.60 6.02 -0.62
CA LYS A 155 2.74 7.12 -1.04
C LYS A 155 2.70 8.24 0.01
N SER A 156 2.33 9.43 -0.47
CA SER A 156 2.03 10.58 0.39
C SER A 156 0.73 10.40 1.22
N ASN A 157 0.51 11.33 2.17
CA ASN A 157 -0.78 11.42 2.86
C ASN A 157 -1.91 11.72 1.86
N CYS A 158 -3.08 11.10 2.03
CA CYS A 158 -4.23 11.30 1.14
C CYS A 158 -4.70 12.76 1.07
N SER A 159 -4.57 13.55 2.14
CA SER A 159 -4.92 14.96 2.09
C SER A 159 -4.00 15.75 1.16
N LEU A 160 -2.69 15.46 1.14
CA LEU A 160 -1.74 16.11 0.23
C LEU A 160 -2.12 15.84 -1.23
N GLN A 161 -2.60 14.64 -1.54
CA GLN A 161 -2.97 14.24 -2.90
C GLN A 161 -4.15 15.05 -3.45
N SER A 162 -4.99 15.67 -2.62
CA SER A 162 -6.14 16.44 -3.11
C SER A 162 -5.79 17.85 -3.57
N TYR A 163 -4.66 18.42 -3.14
CA TYR A 163 -4.30 19.81 -3.46
C TYR A 163 -2.88 20.01 -4.01
N VAL A 164 -1.91 19.16 -3.65
CA VAL A 164 -0.53 19.30 -4.15
C VAL A 164 -0.45 19.17 -5.68
N PRO A 165 -1.17 18.25 -6.36
CA PRO A 165 -1.18 18.22 -7.84
C PRO A 165 -1.68 19.51 -8.48
N ALA A 166 -2.66 20.17 -7.89
CA ALA A 166 -3.18 21.44 -8.40
C ALA A 166 -2.21 22.61 -8.15
N ILE A 167 -1.47 22.58 -7.04
CA ILE A 167 -0.50 23.61 -6.68
C ILE A 167 0.81 23.47 -7.45
N HIS A 168 1.26 22.23 -7.71
CA HIS A 168 2.54 21.95 -8.36
C HIS A 168 2.80 22.76 -9.65
N PRO A 169 1.88 22.84 -10.64
CA PRO A 169 2.11 23.65 -11.85
C PRO A 169 2.20 25.16 -11.59
N LEU A 170 1.72 25.64 -10.44
CA LEU A 170 1.80 27.05 -10.04
C LEU A 170 3.15 27.40 -9.41
N MET A 171 3.95 26.41 -8.99
CA MET A 171 5.23 26.63 -8.33
C MET A 171 6.21 27.48 -9.17
N LYS A 172 6.12 27.38 -10.50
CA LYS A 172 6.91 28.21 -11.44
C LYS A 172 6.69 29.72 -11.30
N TYR A 173 5.58 30.14 -10.67
CA TYR A 173 5.28 31.54 -10.40
C TYR A 173 5.77 32.01 -9.01
N GLY A 174 6.56 31.18 -8.31
CA GLY A 174 7.15 31.55 -7.03
C GLY A 174 6.18 31.48 -5.85
N VAL A 175 5.30 30.47 -5.81
CA VAL A 175 4.41 30.21 -4.66
C VAL A 175 5.25 30.02 -3.39
N LYS A 176 5.07 30.90 -2.39
CA LYS A 176 5.81 30.87 -1.12
C LYS A 176 5.00 30.34 0.06
N ARG A 177 3.67 30.45 -0.01
CA ARG A 177 2.75 30.13 1.09
C ARG A 177 1.47 29.53 0.52
N VAL A 178 0.96 28.52 1.21
CA VAL A 178 -0.32 27.87 0.93
C VAL A 178 -1.08 27.81 2.25
N LEU A 179 -2.32 28.27 2.24
CA LEU A 179 -3.28 28.05 3.33
C LEU A 179 -4.29 27.03 2.84
N ALA A 180 -4.40 25.90 3.54
CA ALA A 180 -5.31 24.81 3.17
C ALA A 180 -6.19 24.41 4.35
N CYS A 181 -7.48 24.20 4.08
CA CYS A 181 -8.45 23.62 5.00
C CYS A 181 -9.03 22.38 4.33
N THR A 182 -9.10 21.26 5.06
CA THR A 182 -9.55 19.97 4.51
C THR A 182 -10.71 19.41 5.30
N TYR A 183 -11.75 18.97 4.59
CA TYR A 183 -12.91 18.28 5.14
C TYR A 183 -12.80 16.81 4.73
N GLN A 184 -12.28 15.98 5.63
CA GLN A 184 -11.86 14.62 5.30
C GLN A 184 -12.94 13.60 5.67
N ALA A 185 -13.21 12.66 4.77
CA ALA A 185 -14.13 11.55 5.04
C ALA A 185 -13.55 10.56 6.06
N ILE A 186 -14.43 9.92 6.84
CA ILE A 186 -14.06 8.92 7.87
C ILE A 186 -13.39 7.66 7.28
N SER A 187 -13.57 7.40 5.99
CA SER A 187 -12.90 6.30 5.28
C SER A 187 -11.39 6.43 5.30
N GLY A 188 -10.85 7.66 5.36
CA GLY A 188 -9.42 7.91 5.53
C GLY A 188 -8.85 7.39 6.85
N ALA A 189 -9.70 7.25 7.88
CA ALA A 189 -9.36 6.63 9.16
C ALA A 189 -9.66 5.11 9.20
N GLY A 190 -10.08 4.51 8.06
CA GLY A 190 -10.46 3.10 8.00
C GLY A 190 -11.82 2.80 8.65
N LYS A 191 -12.71 3.80 8.75
CA LYS A 191 -13.98 3.73 9.48
C LYS A 191 -15.18 3.77 8.54
N THR A 192 -16.29 3.20 9.00
CA THR A 192 -17.62 3.25 8.38
C THR A 192 -18.60 3.80 9.41
N PHE A 193 -19.77 4.30 9.00
CA PHE A 193 -20.78 4.77 9.95
C PHE A 193 -21.28 3.66 10.89
N GLU A 194 -21.25 2.40 10.47
CA GLU A 194 -21.55 1.26 11.37
C GLU A 194 -20.54 1.12 12.52
N ARG A 195 -19.27 1.49 12.28
CA ARG A 195 -18.16 1.36 13.26
C ARG A 195 -17.77 2.68 13.92
N TRP A 196 -18.36 3.78 13.45
CA TRP A 196 -18.16 5.13 13.94
C TRP A 196 -19.47 5.94 13.82
N PRO A 197 -20.53 5.56 14.54
CA PRO A 197 -21.86 6.17 14.39
C PRO A 197 -21.92 7.61 14.90
N GLU A 198 -21.05 8.00 15.83
CA GLU A 198 -21.02 9.36 16.42
C GLU A 198 -20.48 10.44 15.48
N MET A 199 -20.06 10.10 14.26
CA MET A 199 -19.60 11.06 13.26
C MET A 199 -20.70 11.66 12.38
N VAL A 200 -21.97 11.32 12.65
CA VAL A 200 -23.15 11.86 11.96
C VAL A 200 -23.67 13.10 12.67
#